data_AF-A0AAV0LPM2-F1
#
_entry.id   AF-A0AAV0LPM2-F1
#
_cell.length_a   1.000
_cell.length_b   1.000
_cell.length_c   1.000
_cell.angle_alpha   90.00
_cell.angle_beta   90.00
_cell.angle_gamma   90.00
#
_symmetry.space_group_name_H-M   'P 1'
#
loop_
_entity.id
_entity.type
_entity.pdbx_description
1 polymer ?
#
loop_
_entity_poly.entity_id
_entity_poly.type
_entity_poly.pdbx_seq_one_letter_code
_entity_poly.pdbx_strand_id
1 'polypeptide(L)'
;MKMLDRAAEVKALLKSGERVYLPFKGKTMAMIFAKPSMRTRVSFETGFFLLGGHAIYLGPDDIQMGKREETRDVARVLSRYNDVIMARVFAHQVC
;
A
#
# COMPACT_ATOMS: atom_id res chain seq x y z
N MET A 1 3.74 -19.83 13.13
CA MET A 1 2.33 -20.08 12.75
C MET A 1 1.44 -19.07 13.49
N LYS A 2 1.38 -17.83 12.99
CA LYS A 2 0.62 -16.71 13.61
C LYS A 2 0.04 -15.78 12.53
N MET A 3 0.77 -15.61 11.42
CA MET A 3 0.36 -14.75 10.30
C MET A 3 -0.74 -15.37 9.43
N LEU A 4 -0.68 -16.68 9.17
CA LEU A 4 -1.69 -17.38 8.36
C LEU A 4 -3.03 -17.48 9.10
N ASP A 5 -3.00 -17.78 10.40
CA ASP A 5 -4.19 -17.82 11.24
C ASP A 5 -4.86 -16.44 11.31
N ARG A 6 -4.04 -15.39 11.48
CA ARG A 6 -4.54 -14.01 11.46
C ARG A 6 -5.16 -13.63 10.12
N ALA A 7 -4.59 -14.07 9.01
CA ALA A 7 -5.16 -13.83 7.68
C ALA A 7 -6.51 -14.54 7.52
N ALA A 8 -6.66 -15.77 8.03
CA ALA A 8 -7.90 -16.52 8.00
C ALA A 8 -9.00 -15.86 8.86
N GLU A 9 -8.67 -15.40 10.07
CA GLU A 9 -9.58 -14.67 10.96
C GLU A 9 -10.10 -13.38 10.29
N VAL A 10 -9.20 -12.54 9.77
CA VAL A 10 -9.58 -11.28 9.12
C VAL A 10 -10.46 -11.54 7.89
N LYS A 11 -10.17 -12.61 7.13
CA LYS A 11 -11.01 -13.01 5.99
C LYS A 11 -12.42 -13.43 6.43
N ALA A 12 -12.55 -14.16 7.54
CA ALA A 12 -13.85 -14.55 8.08
C ALA A 12 -14.66 -13.32 8.55
N LEU A 13 -14.01 -12.37 9.23
CA LEU A 13 -14.62 -11.10 9.66
C LEU A 13 -15.07 -10.23 8.48
N LEU A 14 -14.28 -10.17 7.41
CA LEU A 14 -14.70 -9.44 6.19
C LEU A 14 -15.88 -10.12 5.48
N LYS A 15 -16.00 -11.46 5.60
CA LYS A 15 -17.06 -12.24 4.95
C LYS A 15 -18.37 -12.23 5.74
N SER A 16 -18.35 -11.98 7.05
CA SER A 16 -19.57 -11.88 7.87
C SER A 16 -20.40 -10.63 7.57
N GLY A 17 -19.88 -9.69 6.76
CA GLY A 17 -20.59 -8.47 6.34
C GLY A 17 -20.54 -7.34 7.37
N GLU A 18 -20.23 -7.67 8.63
CA GLU A 18 -19.91 -6.72 9.69
C GLU A 18 -18.52 -6.14 9.44
N ARG A 19 -18.45 -5.00 8.73
CA ARG A 19 -17.23 -4.21 8.49
C ARG A 19 -16.72 -3.53 9.77
N VAL A 20 -16.60 -4.29 10.85
CA VAL A 20 -16.24 -3.82 12.20
C VAL A 20 -14.72 -3.83 12.38
N TYR A 21 -14.02 -4.70 11.65
CA TYR A 21 -12.57 -4.79 11.70
C TYR A 21 -11.91 -3.77 10.75
N LEU A 22 -11.72 -2.54 11.23
CA LEU A 22 -11.12 -1.43 10.50
C LEU A 22 -9.79 -0.96 11.13
N PRO A 23 -8.73 -1.78 11.15
CA PRO A 23 -7.45 -1.44 11.80
C PRO A 23 -6.75 -0.24 11.15
N PHE A 24 -7.09 0.08 9.89
CA PHE A 24 -6.51 1.19 9.14
C PHE A 24 -7.50 2.37 9.01
N LYS A 25 -8.54 2.45 9.86
CA LYS A 25 -9.49 3.55 9.83
C LYS A 25 -8.78 4.90 9.93
N GLY A 26 -8.93 5.73 8.89
CA GLY A 26 -8.32 7.06 8.81
C GLY A 26 -6.82 7.06 8.53
N LYS A 27 -6.24 5.91 8.16
CA LYS A 27 -4.84 5.76 7.77
C LYS A 27 -4.67 5.86 6.26
N THR A 28 -3.54 6.42 5.83
CA THR A 28 -3.21 6.56 4.40
C THR A 28 -2.02 5.69 4.01
N MET A 29 -2.10 5.06 2.84
CA MET A 29 -1.03 4.25 2.27
C MET A 29 -0.59 4.80 0.91
N ALA A 30 0.69 5.10 0.74
CA ALA A 30 1.27 5.39 -0.57
C ALA A 30 1.73 4.10 -1.26
N MET A 31 1.27 3.84 -2.48
CA MET A 31 1.65 2.70 -3.29
C MET A 31 2.47 3.14 -4.49
N ILE A 32 3.78 2.92 -4.44
CA ILE A 32 4.73 3.27 -5.49
C ILE A 32 4.93 2.06 -6.41
N PHE A 33 4.61 2.20 -7.70
CA PHE A 33 4.80 1.16 -8.70
C PHE A 33 5.75 1.58 -9.80
N ALA A 34 6.92 0.94 -9.86
CA ALA A 34 7.85 1.12 -10.97
C ALA A 34 7.45 0.30 -12.22
N LYS A 35 6.68 -0.80 -12.02
CA LYS A 35 6.12 -1.63 -13.10
C LYS A 35 4.61 -1.78 -12.91
N PRO A 36 3.78 -1.59 -13.96
CA PRO A 36 2.34 -1.76 -13.86
C PRO A 36 1.98 -3.20 -13.48
N SER A 37 1.15 -3.37 -12.47
CA SER A 37 0.64 -4.69 -12.05
C SER A 37 -0.79 -4.58 -11.53
N MET A 38 -1.73 -5.06 -12.35
CA MET A 38 -3.16 -5.01 -12.04
C MET A 38 -3.51 -5.82 -10.79
N ARG A 39 -2.99 -7.05 -10.68
CA ARG A 39 -3.30 -7.94 -9.55
C ARG A 39 -2.82 -7.37 -8.22
N THR A 40 -1.57 -6.88 -8.17
CA THR A 40 -1.02 -6.29 -6.94
C THR A 40 -1.73 -4.98 -6.60
N ARG A 41 -1.97 -4.11 -7.58
CA ARG A 41 -2.71 -2.86 -7.34
C ARG A 41 -4.08 -3.15 -6.74
N VAL A 42 -4.91 -3.94 -7.44
CA VAL A 42 -6.29 -4.19 -7.03
C VAL A 42 -6.36 -4.87 -5.67
N SER A 43 -5.49 -5.85 -5.38
CA SER A 43 -5.48 -6.51 -4.09
C SER A 43 -5.10 -5.59 -2.93
N PHE A 44 -4.08 -4.74 -3.10
CA PHE A 44 -3.65 -3.82 -2.04
C PHE A 44 -4.63 -2.66 -1.85
N GLU A 45 -5.11 -2.06 -2.93
CA GLU A 45 -6.07 -0.95 -2.91
C GLU A 45 -7.40 -1.39 -2.28
N THR A 46 -7.94 -2.52 -2.74
CA THR A 46 -9.19 -3.08 -2.21
C THR A 46 -9.01 -3.57 -0.77
N GLY A 47 -7.90 -4.25 -0.46
CA GLY A 47 -7.62 -4.77 0.87
C GLY A 47 -7.48 -3.65 1.91
N PHE A 48 -6.75 -2.59 1.59
CA PHE A 48 -6.55 -1.46 2.50
C PHE A 48 -7.84 -0.66 2.70
N PHE A 49 -8.63 -0.48 1.64
CA PHE A 49 -9.95 0.15 1.72
C PHE A 49 -10.92 -0.65 2.59
N LEU A 50 -10.98 -1.97 2.43
CA LEU A 50 -11.82 -2.84 3.25
C LEU A 50 -11.45 -2.81 4.73
N LEU A 51 -10.18 -2.54 5.04
CA LEU A 51 -9.68 -2.37 6.41
C LEU A 51 -9.83 -0.92 6.94
N GLY A 52 -10.51 -0.06 6.20
CA GLY A 52 -10.86 1.31 6.59
C GLY A 52 -9.84 2.39 6.24
N GLY A 53 -8.77 2.03 5.54
CA GLY A 53 -7.75 2.97 5.10
C GLY A 53 -8.00 3.51 3.69
N HIS A 54 -7.17 4.46 3.29
CA HIS A 54 -7.17 4.99 1.93
C HIS A 54 -5.80 4.78 1.28
N ALA A 55 -5.77 4.18 0.09
CA ALA A 55 -4.53 3.93 -0.65
C ALA A 55 -4.40 4.91 -1.82
N ILE A 56 -3.22 5.52 -1.97
CA ILE A 56 -2.87 6.42 -3.07
C ILE A 56 -1.96 5.65 -4.02
N TYR A 57 -2.40 5.46 -5.26
CA TYR A 57 -1.59 4.84 -6.30
C TYR A 57 -0.68 5.88 -6.96
N LEU A 58 0.60 5.55 -7.06
CA LEU A 58 1.62 6.39 -7.67
C LEU A 58 2.33 5.55 -8.75
N GLY A 59 2.00 5.84 -10.00
CA GLY A 59 2.51 5.13 -11.15
C GLY A 59 3.94 5.54 -11.52
N PRO A 60 4.56 4.82 -12.47
CA PRO A 60 5.90 5.12 -12.94
C PRO A 60 5.97 6.51 -13.63
N ASP A 61 4.87 6.91 -14.29
CA ASP A 61 4.75 8.20 -14.96
C ASP A 61 4.52 9.37 -13.98
N ASP A 62 3.89 9.09 -12.83
CA ASP A 62 3.55 10.10 -11.81
C ASP A 62 4.77 10.53 -11.00
N ILE A 63 5.60 9.58 -10.56
CA ILE A 63 6.72 9.88 -9.66
C ILE A 63 8.04 10.11 -10.41
N GLN A 64 8.24 9.54 -11.62
CA GLN A 64 9.53 9.63 -12.34
C GLN A 64 10.76 9.45 -11.41
N MET A 65 10.69 8.49 -10.48
CA MET A 65 11.73 8.26 -9.45
C MET A 65 13.11 8.15 -10.11
N GLY A 66 14.05 9.00 -9.69
CA GLY A 66 15.42 9.00 -10.21
C GLY A 66 15.62 9.74 -11.54
N LYS A 67 14.58 10.37 -12.11
CA LYS A 67 14.71 11.25 -13.29
C LYS A 67 14.43 12.72 -12.98
N ARG A 68 13.38 13.01 -12.21
CA ARG A 68 13.01 14.39 -11.80
C ARG A 68 13.30 14.69 -10.33
N GLU A 69 13.05 13.72 -9.47
CA GLU A 69 13.30 13.82 -8.03
C GLU A 69 14.08 12.60 -7.53
N GLU A 70 15.00 12.86 -6.60
CA GLU A 70 15.76 11.83 -5.90
C GLU A 70 14.81 10.94 -5.08
N THR A 71 15.01 9.62 -5.15
CA THR A 71 14.18 8.63 -4.43
C THR A 71 14.07 8.95 -2.94
N ARG A 72 15.14 9.50 -2.35
CA ARG A 72 15.20 9.91 -0.95
C ARG A 72 14.23 11.04 -0.62
N ASP A 73 14.10 12.03 -1.50
CA ASP A 73 13.24 13.19 -1.25
C ASP A 73 11.77 12.83 -1.44
N VAL A 74 11.46 12.02 -2.45
CA VAL A 74 10.12 11.44 -2.60
C VAL A 74 9.75 10.59 -1.37
N ALA A 75 10.67 9.76 -0.88
CA ALA A 75 10.44 8.95 0.33
C ALA A 75 10.19 9.82 1.57
N ARG A 76 10.93 10.93 1.73
CA ARG A 76 10.73 11.88 2.83
C ARG A 76 9.36 12.54 2.77
N VAL A 77 8.94 13.01 1.59
CA VAL A 77 7.62 13.60 1.39
C VAL A 77 6.54 12.56 1.75
N LEU A 78 6.60 11.37 1.16
CA LEU A 78 5.60 10.34 1.40
C LEU A 78 5.52 9.90 2.86
N SER A 79 6.66 9.83 3.57
CA SER A 79 6.71 9.47 5.00
C SER A 79 6.03 10.48 5.92
N ARG A 80 5.89 11.74 5.50
CA ARG A 80 5.23 12.78 6.31
C ARG A 80 3.72 12.84 6.08
N TYR A 81 3.26 12.41 4.91
CA TYR A 81 1.86 12.47 4.52
C TYR A 81 1.12 11.12 4.64
N ASN A 82 1.86 10.01 4.73
CA ASN A 82 1.28 8.67 4.73
C ASN A 82 1.75 7.85 5.92
N ASP A 83 0.83 7.08 6.50
CA ASP A 83 1.13 6.14 7.58
C ASP A 83 1.84 4.87 7.08
N VAL A 84 1.58 4.48 5.82
CA VAL A 84 2.12 3.25 5.23
C VAL A 84 2.71 3.56 3.85
N ILE A 85 3.85 2.96 3.54
CA ILE A 85 4.47 3.02 2.22
C ILE A 85 4.65 1.60 1.69
N MET A 86 4.10 1.33 0.51
CA MET A 86 4.32 0.12 -0.27
C MET A 86 5.08 0.53 -1.53
N ALA A 87 6.23 -0.12 -1.76
CA ALA A 87 7.04 0.16 -2.94
C ALA A 87 7.32 -1.13 -3.71
N ARG A 88 7.08 -1.07 -5.03
CA ARG A 88 7.47 -2.11 -5.98
C ARG A 88 8.48 -1.53 -6.96
N VAL A 89 9.77 -1.74 -6.68
CA VAL A 89 10.92 -1.19 -7.41
C VAL A 89 11.62 -2.25 -8.29
N PHE A 90 12.44 -1.81 -9.25
CA PHE A 90 13.11 -2.67 -10.24
C PHE A 90 14.32 -3.46 -9.69
N ALA A 91 14.99 -2.99 -8.62
CA ALA A 91 16.18 -3.65 -8.08
C ALA A 91 16.26 -3.48 -6.56
N HIS A 92 16.71 -4.54 -5.88
CA HIS A 92 16.92 -4.61 -4.43
C HIS A 92 18.06 -3.73 -3.90
N GLN A 93 18.70 -2.93 -4.77
CA GLN A 93 19.91 -2.15 -4.48
C GLN A 93 19.67 -0.64 -4.29
N VAL A 94 18.44 -0.15 -4.39
CA VAL A 94 18.17 1.28 -4.19
C VAL A 94 17.53 1.50 -2.82
N CYS A 95 18.34 1.33 -1.78
CA CYS A 95 18.08 1.77 -0.40
C CYS A 95 19.34 2.45 0.13
#